data_AF-A0A8S3W796-F1
#
_entry.id   AF-A0A8S3W796-F1
#
_cell.length_a   1.000
_cell.length_b   1.000
_cell.length_c   1.000
_cell.angle_alpha   90.00
_cell.angle_beta   90.00
_cell.angle_gamma   90.00
#
_symmetry.space_group_name_H-M   'P 1'
#
loop_
_entity.id
_entity.type
_entity.pdbx_description
1 polymer ?
#
loop_
_entity_poly.entity_id
_entity_poly.type
_entity_poly.pdbx_seq_one_letter_code
_entity_poly.pdbx_strand_id
1 'polypeptide(L)'
;MRERRACNILIAGTKESEAEDVQIRQKLDENVVNNIISNLNDEISPADVLKIIRLGKRETGKTRLLKVVFKSRLVAVKDQNKS
;
A
#
# COMPACT_ATOMS: atom_id res chain seq x y z
N MET A 1 -4.19 10.57 -17.91
CA MET A 1 -2.76 10.44 -17.52
C MET A 1 -2.52 9.01 -17.03
N ARG A 2 -1.52 8.29 -17.54
CA ARG A 2 -1.28 6.85 -17.24
C ARG A 2 -0.41 6.72 -15.99
N GLU A 3 -0.86 5.96 -15.00
CA GLU A 3 -0.11 5.68 -13.77
C GLU A 3 1.21 4.94 -14.10
N ARG A 4 2.33 5.40 -13.53
CA ARG A 4 3.65 4.79 -13.77
C ARG A 4 3.85 3.60 -12.82
N ARG A 5 3.93 2.39 -13.40
CA ARG A 5 4.09 1.13 -12.63
C ARG A 5 5.30 1.13 -11.69
N ALA A 6 6.36 1.88 -12.02
CA ALA A 6 7.56 1.98 -11.21
C ALA A 6 7.38 2.70 -9.86
N CYS A 7 6.22 3.33 -9.61
CA CYS A 7 5.87 3.92 -8.33
C CYS A 7 5.00 3.00 -7.47
N ASN A 8 4.72 1.77 -7.93
CA ASN A 8 3.78 0.88 -7.28
C ASN A 8 4.51 -0.21 -6.51
N ILE A 9 4.13 -0.41 -5.26
CA ILE A 9 4.53 -1.57 -4.45
C ILE A 9 3.30 -2.46 -4.25
N LEU A 10 3.52 -3.78 -4.31
CA LEU A 10 2.50 -4.78 -4.01
C LEU A 10 2.84 -5.44 -2.68
N ILE A 11 1.91 -5.38 -1.74
CA ILE A 11 2.01 -6.02 -0.44
C ILE A 11 1.11 -7.26 -0.45
N ALA A 12 1.69 -8.41 -0.15
CA ALA A 12 0.99 -9.68 0.01
C ALA A 12 0.78 -10.02 1.49
N GLY A 13 -0.19 -10.87 1.79
CA GLY A 13 -0.41 -11.42 3.14
C GLY A 13 -1.10 -10.49 4.14
N THR A 14 -1.53 -9.29 3.74
CA THR A 14 -2.30 -8.40 4.61
C THR A 14 -3.75 -8.87 4.71
N LYS A 15 -4.21 -9.25 5.91
CA LYS A 15 -5.60 -9.72 6.14
C LYS A 15 -6.61 -8.73 5.55
N GLU A 16 -7.62 -9.24 4.84
CA GLU A 16 -8.73 -8.41 4.37
C GLU A 16 -9.72 -8.12 5.50
N SER A 17 -10.25 -6.91 5.53
CA SER A 17 -11.33 -6.56 6.45
C SER A 17 -12.66 -7.15 5.96
N GLU A 18 -13.42 -7.71 6.90
CA GLU A 18 -14.75 -8.26 6.66
C GLU A 18 -15.87 -7.21 6.77
N ALA A 19 -15.55 -5.98 7.19
CA ALA A 19 -16.51 -4.90 7.33
C ALA A 19 -17.37 -4.74 6.06
N GLU A 20 -18.66 -4.49 6.20
CA GLU A 20 -19.59 -4.37 5.07
C GLU A 20 -19.41 -3.05 4.29
N ASP A 21 -19.04 -1.99 5.00
CA ASP A 21 -18.84 -0.66 4.44
C ASP A 21 -17.50 -0.54 3.68
N VAL A 22 -17.56 0.02 2.46
CA VAL A 22 -16.39 0.20 1.59
C VAL A 22 -15.39 1.19 2.17
N GLN A 23 -15.85 2.31 2.73
CA GLN A 23 -15.01 3.36 3.27
C GLN A 23 -14.28 2.88 4.53
N ILE A 24 -14.96 2.11 5.39
CA ILE A 24 -14.34 1.48 6.57
C ILE A 24 -13.23 0.53 6.14
N ARG A 25 -13.49 -0.35 5.16
CA ARG A 25 -12.45 -1.26 4.64
C ARG A 25 -11.26 -0.51 4.09
N GLN A 26 -11.49 0.53 3.31
CA GLN A 26 -10.42 1.35 2.73
C GLN A 26 -9.59 2.02 3.83
N LYS A 27 -10.22 2.60 4.84
CA LYS A 27 -9.53 3.21 5.99
C LYS A 27 -8.69 2.20 6.77
N LEU A 28 -9.17 0.97 6.93
CA LEU A 28 -8.41 -0.10 7.57
C LEU A 28 -7.18 -0.50 6.74
N ASP A 29 -7.32 -0.63 5.42
CA ASP A 29 -6.19 -0.88 4.52
C ASP A 29 -5.18 0.29 4.56
N GLU A 30 -5.64 1.54 4.61
CA GLU A 30 -4.80 2.73 4.79
C GLU A 30 -4.03 2.70 6.11
N ASN A 31 -4.70 2.39 7.22
CA ASN A 31 -4.05 2.25 8.52
C ASN A 31 -2.98 1.16 8.54
N VAL A 32 -3.26 0.00 7.91
CA VAL A 32 -2.29 -1.09 7.81
C VAL A 32 -1.04 -0.64 7.05
N VAL A 33 -1.21 0.02 5.90
CA VAL A 33 -0.07 0.50 5.12
C VAL A 33 0.71 1.58 5.86
N ASN A 34 0.03 2.52 6.49
CA ASN A 34 0.68 3.58 7.26
C ASN A 34 1.51 3.00 8.41
N ASN A 35 0.98 1.99 9.10
CA ASN A 35 1.72 1.27 10.13
C ASN A 35 2.92 0.53 9.55
N ILE A 36 2.80 -0.12 8.38
CA ILE A 36 3.94 -0.78 7.72
C ILE A 36 5.02 0.26 7.39
N ILE A 37 4.65 1.37 6.77
CA ILE A 37 5.58 2.43 6.34
C ILE A 37 6.31 3.01 7.55
N SER A 38 5.58 3.41 8.60
CA SER A 38 6.17 3.98 9.81
C SER A 38 7.08 3.01 10.56
N ASN A 39 6.96 1.69 10.34
CA ASN A 39 7.82 0.69 10.96
C ASN A 39 9.04 0.29 10.09
N LEU A 40 9.11 0.71 8.82
CA LEU A 40 10.21 0.34 7.93
C LEU A 40 11.44 1.23 8.13
N ASN A 41 11.25 2.55 8.05
CA ASN A 41 12.29 3.56 8.30
C ASN A 41 11.68 4.96 8.44
N ASP A 42 12.42 5.89 9.04
CA ASP A 42 12.00 7.29 9.19
C ASP A 42 12.05 8.10 7.88
N GLU A 43 12.56 7.51 6.80
CA GLU A 43 12.79 8.20 5.51
C GLU A 43 11.60 8.13 4.55
N ILE A 44 10.62 7.26 4.82
CA ILE A 44 9.41 7.10 4.01
C ILE A 44 8.23 7.49 4.89
N SER A 45 7.47 8.50 4.44
CA SER A 45 6.29 8.96 5.18
C SER A 45 5.00 8.40 4.57
N PRO A 46 3.96 8.14 5.38
CA PRO A 46 2.59 7.96 4.89
C PRO A 46 2.14 9.05 3.91
N ALA A 47 2.63 10.29 4.10
CA ALA A 47 2.33 11.41 3.22
C ALA A 47 2.82 11.21 1.77
N ASP A 48 3.77 10.30 1.53
CA ASP A 48 4.31 9.99 0.20
C ASP A 48 3.48 8.97 -0.58
N VAL A 49 2.45 8.42 0.05
CA VAL A 49 1.49 7.52 -0.59
C VAL A 49 0.38 8.35 -1.23
N LEU A 50 0.15 8.13 -2.52
CA LEU A 50 -0.93 8.74 -3.29
C LEU A 50 -2.21 7.92 -3.26
N LYS A 51 -2.08 6.59 -3.23
CA LYS A 51 -3.24 5.69 -3.36
C LYS A 51 -2.96 4.32 -2.80
N ILE A 52 -3.97 3.77 -2.12
CA ILE A 52 -3.97 2.39 -1.61
C ILE A 52 -5.21 1.69 -2.13
N ILE A 53 -5.05 0.55 -2.81
CA ILE A 53 -6.18 -0.26 -3.30
C ILE A 53 -5.87 -1.76 -3.25
N ARG A 54 -6.90 -2.58 -3.01
CA ARG A 54 -6.84 -4.03 -3.24
C ARG A 54 -6.98 -4.32 -4.74
N LEU A 55 -6.18 -5.26 -5.25
CA LEU A 55 -6.23 -5.68 -6.65
C LEU A 55 -7.15 -6.87 -6.85
N GLY A 56 -8.04 -6.77 -7.84
CA GLY A 56 -8.97 -7.84 -8.23
C GLY A 56 -10.29 -7.84 -7.46
N LYS A 57 -11.16 -8.78 -7.84
CA LYS A 57 -12.48 -8.98 -7.22
C LYS A 57 -12.32 -9.67 -5.88
N ARG A 58 -13.15 -9.28 -4.91
CA ARG A 58 -13.19 -9.92 -3.59
C ARG A 58 -13.72 -11.35 -3.75
N GLU A 59 -13.02 -12.29 -3.15
CA GLU A 59 -13.39 -13.70 -3.12
C GLU A 59 -13.25 -14.22 -1.69
N THR A 60 -14.25 -14.93 -1.20
CA THR A 60 -14.26 -15.45 0.17
C THR A 60 -13.07 -16.37 0.41
N GLY A 61 -12.36 -16.17 1.53
CA GLY A 61 -11.19 -16.95 1.90
C GLY A 61 -9.90 -16.61 1.14
N LYS A 62 -9.93 -15.67 0.19
CA LYS A 62 -8.73 -15.18 -0.50
C LYS A 62 -8.31 -13.82 0.03
N THR A 63 -6.99 -13.64 0.13
CA THR A 63 -6.37 -12.36 0.47
C THR A 63 -5.80 -11.73 -0.78
N ARG A 64 -6.37 -10.61 -1.22
CA ARG A 64 -5.89 -9.87 -2.39
C ARG A 64 -4.63 -9.08 -2.08
N LEU A 65 -3.81 -8.89 -3.10
CA LEU A 65 -2.67 -7.99 -3.02
C LEU A 65 -3.14 -6.55 -2.78
N LEU A 66 -2.43 -5.86 -1.92
CA LEU A 66 -2.63 -4.46 -1.63
C LEU A 66 -1.59 -3.66 -2.43
N LYS A 67 -2.08 -2.86 -3.37
CA LYS A 67 -1.27 -1.98 -4.21
C LYS A 67 -1.17 -0.62 -3.55
N VAL A 68 0.07 -0.22 -3.26
CA VAL A 68 0.43 1.10 -2.74
C VAL A 68 1.10 1.88 -3.87
N VAL A 69 0.58 3.06 -4.18
CA VAL A 69 1.13 3.96 -5.20
C VAL A 69 1.81 5.12 -4.51
N PHE A 70 3.12 5.27 -4.71
CA PHE A 70 3.90 6.37 -4.16
C PHE A 70 3.96 7.55 -5.13
N LYS A 71 4.30 8.73 -4.61
CA LYS A 71 4.53 9.96 -5.40
C LYS A 71 5.62 9.80 -6.45
N SER A 72 6.68 9.05 -6.15
CA SER A 72 7.81 8.86 -7.06
C SER A 72 8.44 7.48 -6.92
N ARG A 73 9.16 7.07 -7.98
CA ARG A 73 9.95 5.84 -7.99
C ARG A 73 11.06 5.87 -6.94
N LEU A 74 11.67 7.03 -6.71
CA LEU A 74 12.76 7.18 -5.74
C LEU A 74 12.30 6.82 -4.32
N VAL A 75 11.06 7.18 -3.96
CA VAL A 75 10.47 6.79 -2.68
C VAL A 75 10.13 5.30 -2.69
N ALA A 76 9.56 4.79 -3.78
CA ALA A 76 9.14 3.38 -3.86
C ALA A 76 10.30 2.37 -3.87
N VAL A 77 11.50 2.78 -4.27
CA VAL A 77 12.67 1.90 -4.43
C VAL A 77 13.87 2.46 -3.69
N LYS A 78 13.67 3.24 -2.61
CA LYS A 78 14.79 3.89 -1.91
C LYS A 78 15.74 2.80 -1.38
N ASP A 79 16.86 2.67 -2.08
CA ASP A 79 17.84 1.62 -1.91
C ASP A 79 18.56 1.84 -0.57
N GLN A 80 18.73 0.80 0.24
CA GLN A 80 19.48 0.90 1.51
C GLN A 80 21.00 1.03 1.31
N ASN A 81 21.46 1.30 0.09
CA ASN A 81 22.87 1.54 -0.20
C ASN A 81 23.27 2.96 0.23
N LYS A 82 23.39 3.18 1.54
CA LYS A 82 24.23 4.24 2.10
C LYS A 82 25.63 3.65 2.31
N SER A 83 26.58 4.18 1.53
CA SER A 83 28.03 4.10 1.75
C SER A 83 28.43 4.54 3.16
#